data_AF-A0A1H1X8Z0-F1
#
_entry.id   AF-A0A1H1X8Z0-F1
#
_cell.length_a   1.000
_cell.length_b   1.000
_cell.length_c   1.000
_cell.angle_alpha   90.00
_cell.angle_beta   90.00
_cell.angle_gamma   90.00
#
_symmetry.space_group_name_H-M   'P 1'
#
loop_
_entity.id
_entity.type
_entity.pdbx_description
1 polymer ?
#
loop_
_entity_poly.entity_id
_entity_poly.type
_entity_poly.pdbx_seq_one_letter_code
_entity_poly.pdbx_strand_id
1 'polypeptide(L)'
;MSGAHVGGIDPRSSGAHVAGAPAMGAPAVDMPTPSEQKAATTSLGDLVAEVTRDMSTLMRQEVELAKAEATQSAKRAGKGAGFYGGAGVAGWLTLLFLSIALWWGLGDAMENYTWSAIIVAVIWGIVAAVLYFMGKKEFDRVQGLPRTVDTLKQIPDTLKRNEENR
;
A
#
# COMPACT_ATOMS: atom_id res chain seq x y z
N MET A 1 -2.35 -49.75 -4.06
CA MET A 1 -1.20 -49.53 -3.16
C MET A 1 -1.69 -48.56 -2.09
N SER A 2 -2.38 -49.05 -1.06
CA SER A 2 -1.82 -49.67 0.16
C SER A 2 -0.99 -48.69 0.98
N GLY A 3 -1.47 -48.36 2.18
CA GLY A 3 -0.62 -47.83 3.26
C GLY A 3 -1.19 -46.62 4.00
N ALA A 4 -2.04 -46.87 4.99
CA ALA A 4 -2.31 -45.94 6.08
C ALA A 4 -1.10 -45.83 7.01
N HIS A 5 -0.87 -44.67 7.63
CA HIS A 5 -0.13 -44.60 8.90
C HIS A 5 -0.76 -43.57 9.83
N VAL A 6 -1.66 -44.09 10.67
CA VAL A 6 -2.06 -43.54 11.96
C VAL A 6 -1.19 -44.23 13.02
N GLY A 7 -0.90 -43.55 14.14
CA GLY A 7 -0.21 -44.11 15.31
C GLY A 7 1.16 -43.44 15.53
N GLY A 8 1.54 -42.97 16.71
CA GLY A 8 0.99 -43.21 18.03
C GLY A 8 1.23 -42.02 18.96
N ILE A 9 0.24 -41.81 19.81
CA ILE A 9 0.37 -41.09 21.07
C ILE A 9 1.01 -42.09 22.02
N ASP A 10 2.11 -41.71 22.67
CA ASP A 10 2.82 -42.56 23.61
C ASP A 10 2.52 -42.09 25.04
N PRO A 11 1.66 -42.79 25.80
CA PRO A 11 1.48 -42.54 27.21
C PRO A 11 2.26 -43.60 28.01
N ARG A 12 3.14 -43.13 28.91
CA ARG A 12 3.73 -43.85 30.06
C ARG A 12 5.18 -44.33 29.91
N SER A 13 6.08 -43.53 30.46
CA SER A 13 7.14 -43.99 31.36
C SER A 13 6.82 -43.34 32.73
N SER A 14 6.23 -44.03 33.70
CA SER A 14 6.81 -45.04 34.61
C SER A 14 8.13 -44.60 35.23
N GLY A 15 8.02 -43.72 36.22
CA GLY A 15 9.02 -43.47 37.25
C GLY A 15 8.32 -43.56 38.61
N ALA A 16 8.46 -44.70 39.27
CA ALA A 16 8.03 -44.89 40.66
C ALA A 16 8.97 -44.10 41.58
N HIS A 17 8.48 -43.03 42.18
CA HIS A 17 9.09 -42.41 43.35
C HIS A 17 8.15 -42.53 44.55
N VAL A 18 8.43 -43.58 45.31
CA VAL A 18 8.41 -43.70 46.78
C VAL A 18 7.70 -42.57 47.52
N ALA A 19 6.67 -42.97 48.27
CA ALA A 19 6.04 -42.17 49.31
C ALA A 19 7.08 -41.60 50.29
N GLY A 20 7.27 -40.28 50.22
CA GLY A 20 7.94 -39.48 51.24
C GLY A 20 6.93 -38.48 51.81
N ALA A 21 6.80 -38.49 53.14
CA ALA A 21 5.96 -37.59 53.93
C ALA A 21 6.10 -36.10 53.52
N PRO A 22 5.10 -35.24 53.81
CA PRO A 22 5.24 -33.80 53.63
C PRO A 22 6.27 -33.27 54.62
N ALA A 23 7.55 -33.30 54.22
CA ALA A 23 8.58 -32.51 54.85
C ALA A 23 8.18 -31.05 54.62
N MET A 24 7.77 -30.39 55.71
CA MET A 24 7.50 -28.96 55.76
C MET A 24 8.53 -28.22 54.91
N GLY A 25 8.03 -27.55 53.86
CA GLY A 25 8.85 -26.79 52.94
C GLY A 25 9.71 -25.82 53.73
N ALA A 26 11.03 -26.05 53.70
CA ALA A 26 11.97 -24.98 53.96
C ALA A 26 11.58 -23.82 53.04
N PRO A 27 11.55 -22.57 53.54
CA PRO A 27 11.17 -21.43 52.72
C PRO A 27 12.07 -21.44 51.50
N ALA A 28 11.48 -21.57 50.30
CA ALA A 28 12.18 -21.22 49.08
C ALA A 28 12.63 -19.78 49.29
N VAL A 29 13.93 -19.60 49.54
CA VAL A 29 14.51 -18.27 49.67
C VAL A 29 14.22 -17.62 48.33
N ASP A 30 13.33 -16.64 48.37
CA ASP A 30 12.90 -15.86 47.22
C ASP A 30 14.13 -15.10 46.75
N MET A 31 14.94 -15.75 45.91
CA MET A 31 16.14 -15.14 45.37
C MET A 31 15.64 -14.06 44.41
N PRO A 32 15.91 -12.78 44.71
CA PRO A 32 15.37 -11.71 43.91
C PRO A 32 15.80 -11.90 42.47
N THR A 33 14.82 -11.80 41.57
CA THR A 33 15.03 -11.97 40.13
C THR A 33 16.07 -10.96 39.64
N PRO A 34 16.78 -11.24 38.53
CA PRO A 34 17.77 -10.30 37.98
C PRO A 34 17.18 -8.90 37.74
N SER A 35 15.88 -8.82 37.43
CA SER A 35 15.08 -7.59 37.32
C SER A 35 14.91 -6.85 38.66
N GLU A 36 14.67 -7.56 39.77
CA GLU A 36 14.54 -6.98 41.11
C GLU A 36 15.87 -6.52 41.70
N GLN A 37 16.95 -7.27 41.47
CA GLN A 37 18.31 -6.84 41.85
C GLN A 37 18.76 -5.60 41.06
N LYS A 38 18.42 -5.54 39.77
CA LYS A 38 18.69 -4.36 38.94
C LYS A 38 17.83 -3.17 39.40
N ALA A 39 16.56 -3.38 39.73
CA ALA A 39 15.69 -2.32 40.25
C ALA A 39 16.14 -1.78 41.62
N ALA A 40 16.67 -2.64 42.50
CA ALA A 40 17.21 -2.23 43.81
C ALA A 40 18.50 -1.39 43.73
N THR A 41 19.21 -1.43 42.59
CA THR A 41 20.49 -0.74 42.37
C THR A 41 20.44 0.37 41.31
N THR A 42 19.34 0.47 40.56
CA THR A 42 19.15 1.44 39.47
C THR A 42 18.53 2.73 40.02
N SER A 43 19.13 3.88 39.68
CA SER A 43 18.60 5.18 40.12
C SER A 43 17.35 5.58 39.31
N LEU A 44 16.49 6.45 39.86
CA LEU A 44 15.30 6.94 39.16
C LEU A 44 15.64 7.60 37.80
N GLY A 45 16.82 8.23 37.70
CA GLY A 45 17.33 8.81 36.45
C GLY A 45 17.65 7.75 35.39
N ASP A 46 18.17 6.59 35.80
CA ASP A 46 18.47 5.48 34.90
C ASP A 46 17.18 4.81 34.38
N LEU A 47 16.11 4.70 35.20
CA LEU A 47 14.81 4.22 34.71
C LEU A 47 14.20 5.16 33.67
N VAL A 48 14.25 6.47 33.91
CA VAL A 48 13.74 7.47 32.95
C VAL A 48 14.57 7.44 31.65
N ALA A 49 15.89 7.28 31.75
CA ALA A 49 16.76 7.13 30.59
C ALA A 49 16.45 5.86 29.79
N GLU A 50 16.18 4.73 30.45
CA GLU A 50 15.82 3.46 29.81
C GLU A 50 14.46 3.56 29.08
N VAL A 51 13.42 4.09 29.74
CA VAL A 51 12.10 4.28 29.12
C VAL A 51 12.20 5.23 27.90
N THR A 52 12.95 6.32 28.03
CA THR A 52 13.16 7.26 26.91
C THR A 52 13.87 6.59 25.73
N ARG A 53 14.83 5.70 26.02
CA ARG A 53 15.54 4.90 25.01
C ARG A 53 14.62 3.87 24.36
N ASP A 54 13.76 3.22 25.12
CA ASP A 54 12.78 2.25 24.61
C ASP A 54 11.73 2.94 23.72
N MET A 55 11.20 4.08 24.15
CA MET A 55 10.28 4.89 23.34
C MET A 55 10.95 5.39 22.05
N SER A 56 12.21 5.82 22.12
CA SER A 56 12.99 6.21 20.94
C SER A 56 13.18 5.02 19.98
N THR A 57 13.34 3.82 20.53
CA THR A 57 13.49 2.58 19.76
C THR A 57 12.19 2.22 19.05
N LEU A 58 11.04 2.29 19.73
CA LEU A 58 9.72 2.06 19.14
C LEU A 58 9.40 3.07 18.04
N MET A 59 9.64 4.37 18.29
CA MET A 59 9.42 5.41 17.28
C MET A 59 10.25 5.15 16.02
N ARG A 60 11.51 4.76 16.18
CA ARG A 60 12.36 4.41 15.05
C ARG A 60 11.86 3.17 14.32
N GLN A 61 11.37 2.15 15.02
CA GLN A 61 10.77 0.97 14.42
C GLN A 61 9.51 1.29 13.62
N GLU A 62 8.62 2.15 14.14
CA GLU A 62 7.43 2.59 13.41
C GLU A 62 7.77 3.37 12.14
N VAL A 63 8.80 4.23 12.20
CA VAL A 63 9.30 4.93 11.01
C VAL A 63 9.92 3.93 10.02
N GLU A 64 10.69 2.95 10.49
CA GLU A 64 11.27 1.91 9.63
C GLU A 64 10.18 1.04 8.97
N LEU A 65 9.11 0.72 9.70
CA LEU A 65 7.96 -0.02 9.19
C LEU A 65 7.17 0.80 8.17
N ALA A 66 6.81 2.04 8.51
CA ALA A 66 6.11 2.95 7.61
C ALA A 66 6.92 3.20 6.34
N LYS A 67 8.24 3.30 6.44
CA LYS A 67 9.14 3.40 5.28
C LYS A 67 9.10 2.12 4.43
N ALA A 68 9.10 0.94 5.05
CA ALA A 68 8.99 -0.33 4.34
C ALA A 68 7.64 -0.45 3.60
N GLU A 69 6.54 -0.11 4.27
CA GLU A 69 5.19 -0.14 3.69
C GLU A 69 5.02 0.90 2.57
N ALA A 70 5.53 2.12 2.76
CA ALA A 70 5.54 3.15 1.73
C ALA A 70 6.36 2.71 0.51
N THR A 71 7.52 2.09 0.72
CA THR A 71 8.36 1.57 -0.37
C THR A 71 7.66 0.44 -1.11
N GLN A 72 7.03 -0.50 -0.40
CA GLN A 72 6.27 -1.58 -1.01
C GLN A 72 5.08 -1.06 -1.80
N SER A 73 4.37 -0.07 -1.26
CA SER A 73 3.26 0.62 -1.90
C SER A 73 3.71 1.34 -3.17
N ALA A 74 4.82 2.08 -3.10
CA ALA A 74 5.41 2.76 -4.24
C ALA A 74 5.84 1.77 -5.33
N LYS A 75 6.43 0.62 -4.97
CA LYS A 75 6.79 -0.42 -5.94
C LYS A 75 5.57 -1.03 -6.62
N ARG A 76 4.49 -1.30 -5.86
CA ARG A 76 3.23 -1.81 -6.41
C ARG A 76 2.57 -0.77 -7.33
N ALA A 77 2.49 0.48 -6.90
CA ALA A 77 1.98 1.59 -7.70
C ALA A 77 2.80 1.79 -8.97
N GLY A 78 4.13 1.77 -8.88
CA GLY A 78 5.04 1.88 -10.01
C GLY A 78 4.90 0.73 -11.01
N LYS A 79 4.75 -0.51 -10.54
CA LYS A 79 4.45 -1.66 -11.40
C LYS A 79 3.09 -1.50 -12.09
N GLY A 80 2.07 -1.07 -11.35
CA GLY A 80 0.74 -0.78 -11.90
C GLY A 80 0.78 0.30 -12.97
N ALA A 81 1.45 1.42 -12.69
CA ALA A 81 1.66 2.50 -13.66
C ALA A 81 2.42 2.02 -14.90
N GLY A 82 3.45 1.18 -14.72
CA GLY A 82 4.17 0.54 -15.82
C GLY A 82 3.28 -0.33 -16.71
N PHE A 83 2.40 -1.14 -16.10
CA PHE A 83 1.43 -1.94 -16.86
C PHE A 83 0.40 -1.08 -17.58
N TYR A 84 -0.14 -0.04 -16.95
CA TYR A 84 -1.06 0.88 -17.63
C TYR A 84 -0.38 1.65 -18.76
N GLY A 85 0.86 2.09 -18.57
CA GLY A 85 1.66 2.72 -19.62
C GLY A 85 1.90 1.76 -20.80
N GLY A 86 2.33 0.54 -20.52
CA GLY A 86 2.51 -0.51 -21.53
C GLY A 86 1.21 -0.87 -22.25
N ALA A 87 0.10 -1.01 -21.51
CA ALA A 87 -1.22 -1.25 -22.07
C ALA A 87 -1.71 -0.10 -22.96
N GLY A 88 -1.39 1.16 -22.60
CA GLY A 88 -1.67 2.32 -23.43
C GLY A 88 -0.96 2.25 -24.79
N VAL A 89 0.35 1.96 -24.77
CA VAL A 89 1.14 1.81 -26.01
C VAL A 89 0.68 0.61 -26.83
N ALA A 90 0.47 -0.54 -26.20
CA ALA A 90 0.00 -1.74 -26.86
C ALA A 90 -1.39 -1.53 -27.47
N GLY A 91 -2.33 -0.93 -26.72
CA GLY A 91 -3.66 -0.58 -27.19
C GLY A 91 -3.63 0.40 -28.38
N TRP A 92 -2.76 1.41 -28.34
CA TRP A 92 -2.55 2.32 -29.46
C TRP A 92 -2.09 1.58 -30.72
N LEU A 93 -1.08 0.70 -30.61
CA LEU A 93 -0.61 -0.11 -31.74
C LEU A 93 -1.68 -1.06 -32.26
N THR A 94 -2.44 -1.71 -31.36
CA THR A 94 -3.56 -2.57 -31.75
C THR A 94 -4.60 -1.79 -32.56
N LEU A 95 -4.99 -0.59 -32.11
CA LEU A 95 -5.95 0.26 -32.83
C LEU A 95 -5.40 0.71 -34.20
N LEU A 96 -4.10 1.03 -34.29
CA LEU A 96 -3.45 1.36 -35.55
C LEU A 96 -3.51 0.19 -36.54
N PHE A 97 -3.08 -1.01 -36.12
CA PHE A 97 -3.09 -2.18 -37.00
C PHE A 97 -4.50 -2.62 -37.39
N LEU A 98 -5.46 -2.55 -36.45
CA LEU A 98 -6.87 -2.80 -36.77
C LEU A 98 -7.41 -1.79 -37.78
N SER A 99 -7.00 -0.52 -37.71
CA SER A 99 -7.41 0.50 -38.68
C SER A 99 -6.87 0.22 -40.07
N ILE A 100 -5.60 -0.20 -40.17
CA ILE A 100 -4.97 -0.58 -41.43
C ILE A 100 -5.65 -1.83 -42.01
N ALA A 101 -5.87 -2.85 -41.17
CA ALA A 101 -6.55 -4.08 -41.56
C ALA A 101 -7.99 -3.81 -42.03
N LEU A 102 -8.73 -2.94 -41.33
CA LEU A 102 -10.08 -2.55 -41.71
C LEU A 102 -10.09 -1.80 -43.03
N TRP A 103 -9.17 -0.85 -43.22
CA TRP A 103 -9.05 -0.11 -44.48
C TRP A 103 -8.76 -1.06 -45.65
N TRP A 104 -7.78 -1.96 -45.51
CA TRP A 104 -7.47 -2.95 -46.54
C TRP A 104 -8.63 -3.91 -46.80
N GLY A 105 -9.25 -4.44 -45.74
CA GLY A 105 -10.36 -5.40 -45.86
C GLY A 105 -11.59 -4.81 -46.53
N LEU A 106 -11.99 -3.58 -46.17
CA LEU A 106 -13.08 -2.88 -46.87
C LEU A 106 -12.67 -2.47 -48.29
N GLY A 107 -11.40 -2.10 -48.49
CA GLY A 107 -10.89 -1.71 -49.80
C GLY A 107 -10.98 -2.84 -50.81
N ASP A 108 -10.59 -4.04 -50.40
CA ASP A 108 -10.70 -5.27 -51.19
C ASP A 108 -12.17 -5.67 -51.41
N ALA A 109 -12.98 -5.69 -50.34
CA ALA A 109 -14.39 -6.08 -50.41
C ALA A 109 -15.25 -5.14 -51.28
N MET A 110 -14.88 -3.86 -51.39
CA MET A 110 -15.57 -2.85 -52.20
C MET A 110 -14.88 -2.56 -53.54
N GLU A 111 -13.73 -3.20 -53.81
CA GLU A 111 -12.83 -2.89 -54.93
C GLU A 111 -12.47 -1.39 -55.03
N ASN A 112 -12.50 -0.66 -53.89
CA ASN A 112 -12.29 0.79 -53.83
C ASN A 112 -11.68 1.24 -52.50
N TYR A 113 -10.36 1.44 -52.51
CA TYR A 113 -9.60 1.89 -51.33
C TYR A 113 -9.91 3.33 -50.89
N THR A 114 -10.39 4.19 -51.79
CA THR A 114 -10.69 5.59 -51.46
C THR A 114 -11.94 5.68 -50.58
N TRP A 115 -13.01 5.00 -50.97
CA TRP A 115 -14.24 4.95 -50.17
C TRP A 115 -14.02 4.21 -48.85
N SER A 116 -13.21 3.16 -48.85
CA SER A 116 -12.80 2.48 -47.62
C SER A 116 -12.08 3.43 -46.64
N ALA A 117 -11.13 4.25 -47.13
CA ALA A 117 -10.44 5.23 -46.30
C ALA A 117 -11.41 6.26 -45.67
N ILE A 118 -12.38 6.75 -46.45
CA ILE A 118 -13.39 7.69 -45.98
C ILE A 118 -14.25 7.05 -44.88
N ILE A 119 -14.68 5.80 -45.05
CA ILE A 119 -15.47 5.08 -44.04
C ILE A 119 -14.67 4.93 -42.74
N VAL A 120 -13.41 4.49 -42.82
CA VAL A 120 -12.54 4.35 -41.64
C VAL A 120 -12.31 5.70 -40.96
N ALA A 121 -12.14 6.78 -41.74
CA ALA A 121 -12.01 8.14 -41.20
C ALA A 121 -13.29 8.61 -40.49
N VAL A 122 -14.47 8.33 -41.04
CA VAL A 122 -15.76 8.64 -40.38
C VAL A 122 -15.91 7.88 -39.08
N ILE A 123 -15.56 6.59 -39.04
CA ILE A 123 -15.58 5.77 -37.82
C ILE A 123 -14.71 6.41 -36.73
N TRP A 124 -13.47 6.75 -37.06
CA TRP A 124 -12.58 7.43 -36.10
C TRP A 124 -13.05 8.82 -35.71
N GLY A 125 -13.67 9.57 -36.63
CA GLY A 125 -14.30 10.85 -36.34
C GLY A 125 -15.41 10.73 -35.29
N ILE A 126 -16.27 9.71 -35.39
CA ILE A 126 -17.31 9.43 -34.39
C ILE A 126 -16.69 9.05 -33.05
N VAL A 127 -15.70 8.14 -33.05
CA VAL A 127 -14.99 7.75 -31.82
C VAL A 127 -14.34 8.95 -31.14
N ALA A 128 -13.68 9.82 -31.90
CA ALA A 128 -13.06 11.04 -31.40
C ALA A 128 -14.09 12.02 -30.81
N ALA A 129 -15.22 12.21 -31.49
CA ALA A 129 -16.30 13.07 -30.98
C ALA A 129 -16.85 12.54 -29.64
N VAL A 130 -17.13 11.24 -29.54
CA VAL A 130 -17.61 10.61 -28.30
C VAL A 130 -16.58 10.78 -27.17
N LEU A 131 -15.30 10.46 -27.42
CA LEU A 131 -14.23 10.61 -26.44
C LEU A 131 -14.07 12.06 -25.98
N TYR A 132 -14.14 13.02 -26.91
CA TYR A 132 -14.08 14.44 -26.59
C TYR A 132 -15.21 14.86 -25.64
N PHE A 133 -16.46 14.49 -25.94
CA PHE A 133 -17.59 14.87 -25.09
C PHE A 133 -17.59 14.16 -23.73
N MET A 134 -17.17 12.89 -23.67
CA MET A 134 -16.99 12.17 -22.41
C MET A 134 -15.88 12.79 -21.56
N GLY A 135 -14.73 13.08 -22.17
CA GLY A 135 -13.60 13.73 -21.50
C GLY A 135 -13.99 15.12 -20.99
N LYS A 136 -14.65 15.92 -21.82
CA LYS A 136 -15.17 17.24 -21.42
C LYS A 136 -16.08 17.14 -20.19
N LYS A 137 -17.04 16.22 -20.19
CA LYS A 137 -17.95 16.02 -19.05
C LYS A 137 -17.21 15.67 -17.76
N GLU A 138 -16.15 14.88 -17.84
CA GLU A 138 -15.37 14.51 -16.66
C GLU A 138 -14.48 15.66 -16.18
N PHE A 139 -13.87 16.42 -17.10
CA PHE A 139 -13.13 17.65 -16.75
C PHE A 139 -14.04 18.70 -16.12
N ASP A 140 -15.26 18.87 -16.62
CA ASP A 140 -16.24 19.82 -16.08
C ASP A 140 -16.67 19.42 -14.65
N ARG A 141 -16.74 18.12 -14.34
CA ARG A 141 -17.00 17.63 -12.97
C ARG A 141 -15.87 17.94 -12.00
N VAL A 142 -14.62 17.81 -12.44
CA VAL A 142 -13.43 18.09 -11.62
C VAL A 142 -13.27 19.61 -11.40
N GLN A 143 -13.56 20.43 -12.42
CA GLN A 143 -13.55 21.89 -12.30
C GLN A 143 -14.73 22.45 -11.48
N GLY A 144 -15.81 21.67 -11.34
CA GLY A 144 -16.97 21.96 -10.50
C GLY A 144 -16.75 21.89 -8.99
N LEU A 145 -15.49 21.90 -8.48
CA LEU A 145 -15.16 22.13 -7.06
C LEU A 145 -14.73 23.59 -6.79
N PRO A 146 -15.61 24.61 -6.91
CA PRO A 146 -15.27 26.01 -6.62
C PRO A 146 -14.99 26.26 -5.12
N ARG A 147 -15.44 25.39 -4.21
CA ARG A 147 -15.27 25.57 -2.76
C ARG A 147 -13.81 25.60 -2.29
N THR A 148 -12.92 24.85 -2.93
CA THR A 148 -11.52 24.77 -2.50
C THR A 148 -10.70 25.96 -3.01
N VAL A 149 -10.99 26.45 -4.22
CA VAL A 149 -10.28 27.59 -4.81
C VAL A 149 -10.74 28.92 -4.21
N ASP A 150 -12.03 29.05 -3.89
CA ASP A 150 -12.57 30.26 -3.24
C ASP A 150 -12.11 30.38 -1.78
N THR A 151 -11.93 29.25 -1.07
CA THR A 151 -11.37 29.26 0.30
C THR A 151 -9.89 29.67 0.30
N LEU A 152 -9.12 29.31 -0.74
CA LEU A 152 -7.72 29.73 -0.89
C LEU A 152 -7.58 31.19 -1.34
N LYS A 153 -8.53 31.71 -2.13
CA LYS A 153 -8.60 33.14 -2.50
C LYS A 153 -9.11 34.03 -1.36
N GLN A 154 -9.76 33.44 -0.35
CA GLN A 154 -10.25 34.13 0.85
C GLN A 154 -9.28 34.09 2.04
N ILE A 155 -8.05 33.58 1.88
CA ILE A 155 -6.99 33.82 2.88
C ILE A 155 -6.56 35.29 2.71
N PRO A 156 -7.04 36.22 3.55
CA PRO A 156 -6.74 37.63 3.41
C PRO A 156 -5.31 37.88 3.93
N ASP A 157 -4.81 39.09 3.71
CA ASP A 157 -3.53 39.66 4.15
C ASP A 157 -3.25 39.61 5.69
N THR A 158 -3.79 38.65 6.44
CA THR A 158 -3.55 38.45 7.88
C THR A 158 -2.11 38.04 8.21
N LEU A 159 -1.27 37.76 7.20
CA LEU A 159 0.19 37.64 7.39
C LEU A 159 0.95 38.96 7.20
N LYS A 160 0.30 40.08 6.83
CA LYS A 160 0.93 41.40 6.72
C LYS A 160 0.69 42.35 7.89
N ARG A 161 -0.11 41.98 8.90
CA ARG A 161 -0.46 42.89 10.02
C ARG A 161 0.52 42.89 11.22
N ASN A 162 1.64 42.17 11.15
CA ASN A 162 2.57 42.05 12.29
C ASN A 162 3.91 42.80 12.12
N GLU A 163 4.13 43.52 11.02
CA GLU A 163 5.35 44.34 10.84
C GLU A 163 5.16 45.84 11.11
N GLU A 164 3.93 46.33 11.30
CA GLU A 164 3.65 47.76 11.52
C GLU A 164 3.58 48.16 13.01
N ASN A 165 3.98 47.27 13.92
CA ASN A 165 3.93 47.55 15.37
C ASN A 165 5.28 47.30 16.05
N ARG A 166 6.35 47.82 15.46
CA ARG A 166 7.69 47.90 16.08
C ARG A 166 8.25 49.31 16.03
#